data_AF-A0A562RJA7-F1
#
_entry.id   AF-A0A562RJA7-F1
#
_cell.length_a   1.000
_cell.length_b   1.000
_cell.length_c   1.000
_cell.angle_alpha   90.00
_cell.angle_beta   90.00
_cell.angle_gamma   90.00
#
_symmetry.space_group_name_H-M   'P 1'
#
loop_
_entity.id
_entity.type
_entity.pdbx_description
1 polymer ?
#
loop_
_entity_poly.entity_id
_entity_poly.type
_entity_poly.pdbx_seq_one_letter_code
_entity_poly.pdbx_strand_id
1 'polypeptide(L)' 'MAGQTTGNAAAEPVLRLGQIGTRLGFSITAAFLTTLGFTAAGRERAAVLYHEADFPAICAALIDHIDAVRNQQYAAA' A
#
# COMPACT_ATOMS: atom_id res chain seq x y z
N MET A 1 -6.24 -22.02 -25.27
CA MET A 1 -6.33 -20.58 -24.95
C MET A 1 -7.50 -20.40 -24.00
N ALA A 2 -7.26 -20.56 -22.69
CA ALA A 2 -8.30 -20.56 -21.68
C ALA A 2 -8.20 -19.28 -20.82
N GLY A 3 -9.31 -18.52 -20.74
CA GLY A 3 -9.80 -18.03 -19.45
C GLY A 3 -9.38 -16.64 -18.96
N GLN A 4 -9.31 -15.60 -19.79
CA GLN A 4 -9.30 -14.22 -19.27
C GLN A 4 -10.74 -13.75 -18.96
N THR A 5 -11.38 -14.35 -17.94
CA THR A 5 -12.66 -13.86 -17.40
C THR A 5 -12.39 -12.92 -16.24
N THR A 6 -12.64 -11.64 -16.52
CA THR A 6 -13.11 -10.57 -15.64
C THR A 6 -13.10 -10.84 -14.13
N GLY A 7 -12.18 -10.17 -13.44
CA GLY A 7 -12.21 -9.97 -11.99
C GLY A 7 -12.09 -8.49 -11.66
N ASN A 8 -12.93 -7.64 -12.26
CA ASN A 8 -13.20 -6.32 -11.71
C ASN A 8 -14.05 -6.51 -10.44
N ALA A 9 -13.42 -7.02 -9.38
CA ALA A 9 -13.97 -6.93 -8.06
C ALA A 9 -13.72 -5.49 -7.62
N ALA A 10 -14.74 -4.66 -7.79
CA ALA A 10 -14.99 -3.51 -6.93
C ALA A 10 -15.19 -4.02 -5.49
N ALA A 11 -14.13 -4.63 -4.94
CA ALA A 11 -14.11 -5.23 -3.63
C ALA A 11 -14.28 -4.09 -2.64
N GLU A 12 -15.36 -4.18 -1.88
CA GLU A 12 -15.60 -3.41 -0.68
C GLU A 12 -14.27 -3.20 0.04
N PRO A 13 -13.97 -1.98 0.54
CA PRO A 13 -12.67 -1.69 1.14
C PRO A 13 -12.48 -2.53 2.42
N VAL A 14 -12.00 -3.76 2.27
CA VAL A 14 -11.81 -4.76 3.34
C VAL A 14 -10.40 -4.72 3.88
N LEU A 15 -9.46 -4.05 3.19
CA LEU A 15 -8.06 -4.10 3.56
C LEU A 15 -7.75 -3.04 4.61
N ARG A 16 -7.75 -3.48 5.88
CA ARG A 16 -7.37 -2.65 7.02
C ARG A 16 -5.85 -2.43 7.05
N LEU A 17 -5.43 -1.23 7.42
CA LEU A 17 -4.01 -0.87 7.64
C LEU A 17 -3.24 -1.91 8.46
N GLY A 18 -3.84 -2.40 9.55
CA GLY A 18 -3.22 -3.43 10.39
C GLY A 18 -2.95 -4.73 9.62
N GLN A 19 -3.85 -5.11 8.71
CA GLN A 19 -3.71 -6.30 7.86
C GLN A 19 -2.65 -6.09 6.77
N ILE A 20 -2.51 -4.87 6.25
CA ILE A 20 -1.41 -4.48 5.35
C ILE A 20 -0.07 -4.65 6.07
N GLY A 21 0.05 -4.14 7.29
CA GLY A 21 1.26 -4.30 8.10
C GLY A 21 1.59 -5.77 8.40
N THR A 22 0.60 -6.57 8.77
CA THR A 22 0.78 -8.02 8.96
C THR A 22 1.25 -8.72 7.69
N ARG A 23 0.68 -8.38 6.51
CA ARG A 23 1.09 -8.96 5.22
C ARG A 23 2.51 -8.55 4.82
N LEU A 24 2.88 -7.30 5.07
CA LEU A 24 4.22 -6.78 4.79
C LEU A 24 5.28 -7.34 5.76
N GLY A 25 4.87 -7.85 6.93
CA GLY A 25 5.77 -8.32 7.96
C GLY A 25 6.34 -7.21 8.85
N PHE A 26 5.88 -5.97 8.69
CA PHE A 26 6.23 -4.83 9.54
C PHE A 26 5.05 -3.87 9.70
N SER A 27 5.04 -3.14 10.81
CA SER A 27 3.95 -2.18 11.08
C SER A 27 4.12 -0.94 10.19
N ILE A 28 3.08 -0.60 9.42
CA ILE A 28 3.02 0.59 8.58
C ILE A 28 1.92 1.52 9.08
N THR A 29 2.13 2.84 9.00
CA THR A 29 1.18 3.84 9.48
C THR A 29 0.42 4.49 8.32
N ALA A 30 -0.79 4.97 8.59
CA ALA A 30 -1.55 5.74 7.61
C ALA A 30 -0.84 7.04 7.22
N ALA A 31 -0.08 7.63 8.15
CA ALA A 31 0.76 8.79 7.88
C ALA A 31 1.82 8.47 6.80
N PHE A 32 2.46 7.31 6.87
CA PHE A 32 3.44 6.92 5.86
C PHE A 32 2.79 6.62 4.50
N LEU A 33 1.64 5.95 4.50
CA LEU A 33 0.89 5.71 3.26
C LEU A 33 0.44 7.02 2.60
N THR A 34 0.01 8.02 3.37
CA THR A 34 -0.31 9.34 2.80
C THR A 34 0.92 10.04 2.23
N THR A 35 2.10 9.89 2.85
CA THR A 35 3.35 10.44 2.28
C THR A 35 3.74 9.77 0.95
N LEU A 36 3.37 8.50 0.76
CA LEU A 36 3.56 7.78 -0.50
C LEU A 36 2.47 8.13 -1.55
N GLY A 37 1.49 8.96 -1.21
CA GLY A 37 0.40 9.35 -2.09
C GLY A 37 -0.84 8.45 -2.04
N PHE A 38 -0.89 7.47 -1.12
CA PHE A 38 -2.07 6.62 -0.94
C PHE A 38 -3.05 7.29 0.01
N THR A 39 -4.24 7.59 -0.51
CA THR A 39 -5.33 8.13 0.30
C THR A 39 -6.17 6.98 0.85
N ALA A 40 -6.49 7.06 2.14
CA ALA A 40 -7.42 6.15 2.78
C ALA A 40 -8.79 6.18 2.09
N ALA A 41 -9.32 5.03 1.70
CA ALA A 41 -10.68 4.90 1.16
C ALA A 41 -11.75 5.18 2.25
N GLY A 42 -11.40 5.00 3.52
CA GLY A 42 -12.25 5.32 4.66
C GLY A 42 -11.56 5.06 5.99
N ARG A 43 -12.20 5.49 7.08
CA ARG A 43 -11.81 5.12 8.45
C ARG A 43 -12.95 4.39 9.12
N GLU A 44 -12.69 3.20 9.64
CA GLU A 44 -13.62 2.50 10.52
C GLU A 44 -13.05 2.48 11.94
N ARG A 45 -13.59 3.37 12.79
CA ARG A 45 -13.13 3.68 14.16
C ARG A 45 -11.66 4.14 14.23
N ALA A 46 -10.72 3.22 14.12
CA ALA A 46 -9.26 3.45 14.11
C ALA A 46 -8.54 2.72 12.97
N ALA A 47 -9.24 1.84 12.25
CA ALA A 47 -8.69 1.12 11.11
C ALA A 47 -8.86 1.96 9.85
N VAL A 48 -7.74 2.33 9.23
CA VAL A 48 -7.74 2.95 7.92
C VAL A 48 -7.99 1.86 6.88
N LEU A 49 -9.01 2.04 6.06
CA LEU A 49 -9.41 1.10 5.03
C LEU A 49 -8.79 1.52 3.70
N TYR A 50 -8.23 0.54 3.00
CA TYR A 50 -7.68 0.66 1.66
C TYR A 50 -8.35 -0.38 0.75
N HIS A 51 -8.22 -0.21 -0.56
CA HIS A 51 -8.64 -1.24 -1.49
C HIS A 51 -7.59 -2.35 -1.55
N GLU A 52 -8.02 -3.59 -1.79
CA GLU A 52 -7.06 -4.66 -2.04
C GLU A 52 -6.20 -4.42 -3.29
N ALA A 53 -6.74 -3.67 -4.26
CA ALA A 53 -6.02 -3.22 -5.44
C ALA A 53 -4.87 -2.24 -5.10
N ASP A 54 -4.95 -1.51 -3.98
CA ASP A 54 -3.88 -0.62 -3.54
C ASP A 54 -2.69 -1.41 -3.00
N PHE A 55 -2.87 -2.65 -2.54
CA PHE A 55 -1.77 -3.43 -1.94
C PHE A 55 -0.53 -3.58 -2.84
N PRO A 56 -0.64 -4.07 -4.09
CA PRO A 56 0.52 -4.14 -4.99
C PRO A 56 1.11 -2.75 -5.30
N ALA A 57 0.29 -1.71 -5.36
CA ALA A 57 0.75 -0.34 -5.60
C ALA A 57 1.53 0.20 -4.38
N ILE A 58 1.06 -0.07 -3.15
CA ILE A 58 1.76 0.26 -1.90
C ILE A 58 3.12 -0.43 -1.87
N CYS A 59 3.18 -1.72 -2.20
CA CYS A 59 4.46 -2.44 -2.29
C CYS A 59 5.43 -1.80 -3.28
N ALA A 60 4.95 -1.43 -4.48
CA ALA A 60 5.77 -0.78 -5.50
C ALA A 60 6.28 0.59 -5.02
N ALA A 61 5.42 1.41 -4.41
CA ALA A 61 5.80 2.72 -3.89
C ALA A 61 6.80 2.63 -2.73
N LEU A 62 6.70 1.58 -1.88
CA LEU A 62 7.72 1.33 -0.86
C LEU A 62 9.09 1.02 -1.48
N ILE A 63 9.13 0.17 -2.51
CA ILE A 63 10.38 -0.17 -3.19
C ILE A 63 11.00 1.09 -3.81
N ASP A 64 10.19 1.89 -4.51
CA ASP A 64 10.62 3.16 -5.10
C ASP A 64 11.13 4.14 -4.04
N HIS A 65 10.41 4.29 -2.94
CA HIS A 65 10.83 5.15 -1.83
C HIS A 65 12.16 4.70 -1.22
N ILE A 66 12.34 3.40 -1.00
CA ILE A 66 13.60 2.85 -0.47
C ILE A 66 14.75 3.10 -1.46
N ASP A 67 14.52 2.93 -2.76
CA ASP A 67 15.54 3.19 -3.78
C ASP A 67 15.91 4.68 -3.85
N ALA A 68 14.92 5.58 -3.78
CA ALA A 68 15.12 7.02 -3.75
C ALA A 68 15.90 7.46 -2.50
N VAL A 69 15.52 6.99 -1.32
CA VAL A 69 16.24 7.27 -0.06
C VAL A 69 17.67 6.74 -0.14
N ARG A 70 17.85 5.51 -0.63
CA ARG A 70 19.18 4.92 -0.84
C ARG A 70 20.03 5.81 -1.74
N ASN A 71 19.49 6.24 -2.89
CA ASN A 71 20.20 7.09 -3.83
C ASN A 71 20.56 8.46 -3.22
N GLN A 72 19.65 9.06 -2.44
CA GLN A 72 19.94 10.31 -1.72
C GLN A 72 21.06 10.15 -0.68
N GLN A 73 21.09 9.02 0.04
CA GLN A 73 22.11 8.73 1.04
C GLN A 73 23.49 8.53 0.40
N TYR A 74 23.57 7.81 -0.71
CA TYR A 74 24.83 7.63 -1.46
C TYR A 74 25.29 8.88 -2.20
N ALA A 75 24.38 9.78 -2.61
CA ALA A 75 24.74 11.05 -3.22
C ALA A 75 25.33 12.06 -2.21
N ALA A 76 25.11 11.85 -0.92
CA ALA A 76 25.60 12.71 0.15
C ALA A 76 26.88 12.15 0.84
N ALA A 77 27.36 10.98 0.42
CA ALA A 77 28.57 10.32 0.91
C ALA A 77 29.73 10.49 -0.08
#